data_AF-A0A354D4U4-F1
#
_entry.id   AF-A0A354D4U4-F1
#
_cell.length_a   1.000
_cell.length_b   1.000
_cell.length_c   1.000
_cell.angle_alpha   90.00
_cell.angle_beta   90.00
_cell.angle_gamma   90.00
#
_symmetry.space_group_name_H-M   'P 1'
#
loop_
_entity.id
_entity.type
_entity.pdbx_description
1 polymer ?
#
loop_
_entity_poly.entity_id
_entity_poly.type
_entity_poly.pdbx_seq_one_letter_code
_entity_poly.pdbx_strand_id
1 'polypeptide(L)'
;MENTGVRLWEILDKMLYAIFIRFLHLKFLEKRWDGFMQFVKFGVVGVTNTVISYTLNVLVLFACAKLHIFERYDYILGNTIAFLLSVLWSFYWNSRYVFGLEEGEKRSPWKALLKTYISYGFTGIILSNILSYVWIRVFGISKYLAPLINLVVSIPVNFLMNKLWAFKGEKTEA
;
A
#
# COMPACT_ATOMS: atom_id res chain seq x y z
N MET A 1 14.35 18.06 12.15
CA MET A 1 14.69 17.05 11.11
C MET A 1 13.48 16.70 10.22
N GLU A 2 12.46 17.56 10.13
CA GLU A 2 11.18 17.26 9.43
C GLU A 2 11.22 17.57 7.92
N ASN A 3 12.32 18.11 7.41
CA ASN A 3 12.38 18.73 6.08
C ASN A 3 12.88 17.83 4.94
N THR A 4 13.49 16.68 5.23
CA THR A 4 14.07 15.82 4.17
C THR A 4 13.01 15.01 3.44
N GLY A 5 12.02 14.46 4.15
CA GLY A 5 10.94 13.67 3.55
C GLY A 5 10.03 14.51 2.64
N VAL A 6 9.64 15.71 3.09
CA VAL A 6 8.81 16.65 2.31
C VAL A 6 9.54 17.05 1.02
N ARG A 7 10.83 17.38 1.12
CA ARG A 7 11.64 17.79 -0.02
C ARG A 7 11.82 16.70 -1.08
N LEU A 8 11.94 15.43 -0.66
CA LEU A 8 11.98 14.30 -1.60
C LEU A 8 10.67 14.16 -2.39
N TRP A 9 9.53 14.32 -1.74
CA TRP A 9 8.23 14.27 -2.41
C TRP A 9 8.02 15.45 -3.36
N GLU A 10 8.48 16.64 -3.01
CA GLU A 10 8.44 17.82 -3.90
C GLU A 10 9.32 17.65 -5.14
N ILE A 11 10.52 17.07 -4.97
CA ILE A 11 11.40 16.76 -6.11
C ILE A 11 10.72 15.74 -7.02
N LEU A 12 10.17 14.67 -6.45
CA LEU A 12 9.47 13.62 -7.19
C LEU A 12 8.26 14.19 -7.94
N ASP A 13 7.47 15.06 -7.29
CA ASP A 13 6.33 15.75 -7.92
C ASP A 13 6.77 16.58 -9.13
N LYS A 14 7.76 17.46 -8.96
CA LYS A 14 8.28 18.32 -10.04
C LYS A 14 8.85 17.50 -11.20
N MET A 15 9.58 16.42 -10.91
CA MET A 15 10.14 15.53 -11.92
C MET A 15 9.04 14.85 -12.73
N LEU A 16 8.06 14.25 -12.06
CA LEU A 16 6.95 13.57 -12.75
C LEU A 16 6.09 14.56 -13.53
N TYR A 17 5.85 15.76 -13.00
CA TYR A 17 5.08 16.79 -13.69
C TYR A 17 5.79 17.20 -14.99
N ALA A 18 7.11 17.39 -14.94
CA ALA A 18 7.90 17.66 -16.14
C ALA A 18 7.81 16.51 -17.17
N ILE A 19 7.88 15.25 -16.74
CA ILE A 19 7.81 14.10 -17.65
C ILE A 19 6.40 13.95 -18.25
N PHE A 20 5.36 13.90 -17.44
CA PHE A 20 4.02 13.56 -17.93
C PHE A 20 3.29 14.74 -18.56
N ILE A 21 3.50 15.96 -18.07
CA ILE A 21 2.79 17.15 -18.55
C ILE A 21 3.62 17.90 -19.58
N ARG A 22 4.91 18.19 -19.31
CA ARG A 22 5.75 18.93 -20.27
C ARG A 22 6.29 18.08 -21.41
N PHE A 23 6.61 16.81 -21.18
CA PHE A 23 7.18 15.95 -22.23
C PHE A 23 6.12 15.10 -22.94
N LEU A 24 5.21 14.48 -22.20
CA LEU A 24 4.16 13.62 -22.77
C LEU A 24 2.82 14.34 -23.07
N HIS A 25 2.71 15.63 -22.72
CA HIS A 25 1.53 16.47 -23.00
C HIS A 25 0.18 15.85 -22.58
N LEU A 26 0.16 15.09 -21.48
CA LEU A 26 -1.05 14.42 -21.00
C LEU A 26 -1.99 15.40 -20.28
N LYS A 27 -2.70 16.24 -21.03
CA LYS A 27 -3.63 17.25 -20.50
C LYS A 27 -4.71 16.70 -19.56
N PHE A 28 -5.10 15.43 -19.72
CA PHE A 28 -6.06 14.80 -18.81
C PHE A 28 -5.49 14.59 -17.40
N LEU A 29 -4.18 14.36 -17.30
CA LEU A 29 -3.48 14.06 -16.05
C LEU A 29 -3.26 15.33 -15.24
N GLU A 30 -3.09 16.47 -15.91
CA GLU A 30 -2.97 17.79 -15.28
C GLU A 30 -4.18 18.11 -14.39
N LYS A 31 -5.40 17.87 -14.89
CA LYS A 31 -6.64 18.09 -14.12
C LYS A 31 -6.80 17.13 -12.93
N ARG A 32 -6.10 15.99 -12.93
CA ARG A 32 -6.17 14.94 -11.89
C ARG A 32 -4.83 14.74 -11.18
N TRP A 33 -3.95 15.73 -11.23
CA TRP A 33 -2.56 15.61 -10.80
C TRP A 33 -2.45 15.15 -9.34
N ASP A 34 -3.20 15.77 -8.44
CA ASP A 34 -3.17 15.43 -7.01
C ASP A 34 -3.55 13.97 -6.74
N GLY A 35 -4.57 13.48 -7.44
CA GLY A 35 -5.00 12.09 -7.34
C GLY A 35 -3.97 11.11 -7.91
N PHE A 36 -3.34 11.46 -9.02
CA PHE A 36 -2.25 10.68 -9.61
C PHE A 36 -1.04 10.65 -8.68
N MET A 37 -0.64 11.80 -8.13
CA MET A 37 0.49 11.88 -7.21
C MET A 37 0.22 11.09 -5.93
N GLN A 38 -1.01 11.12 -5.38
CA GLN A 38 -1.40 10.24 -4.27
C GLN A 38 -1.24 8.76 -4.63
N PHE A 39 -1.62 8.35 -5.84
CA PHE A 39 -1.44 6.97 -6.30
C PHE A 39 0.05 6.59 -6.41
N VAL A 40 0.90 7.50 -6.94
CA VAL A 40 2.35 7.27 -7.02
C VAL A 40 2.96 7.15 -5.63
N LYS A 41 2.64 8.07 -4.71
CA LYS A 41 3.13 7.99 -3.33
C LYS A 41 2.67 6.72 -2.64
N PHE A 42 1.41 6.30 -2.84
CA PHE A 42 0.89 5.02 -2.36
C PHE A 42 1.68 3.83 -2.93
N GLY A 43 2.00 3.87 -4.23
CA GLY A 43 2.83 2.86 -4.89
C GLY A 43 4.23 2.77 -4.28
N VAL A 44 4.89 3.91 -4.06
CA VAL A 44 6.20 3.98 -3.40
C VAL A 44 6.13 3.41 -1.97
N VAL A 45 5.13 3.80 -1.20
CA VAL A 45 4.89 3.22 0.15
C VAL A 45 4.65 1.71 0.05
N GLY A 46 3.89 1.25 -0.94
CA GLY A 46 3.65 -0.17 -1.23
C GLY A 46 4.94 -0.96 -1.52
N VAL A 47 5.86 -0.39 -2.30
CA VAL A 47 7.17 -1.03 -2.56
C VAL A 47 7.98 -1.13 -1.27
N THR A 48 8.05 -0.05 -0.47
CA THR A 48 8.76 -0.09 0.83
C THR A 48 8.12 -1.08 1.80
N ASN A 49 6.79 -1.21 1.76
CA ASN A 49 6.04 -2.18 2.55
C ASN A 49 6.44 -3.62 2.20
N THR A 50 6.57 -3.94 0.92
CA THR A 50 7.03 -5.27 0.48
C THR A 50 8.46 -5.56 0.95
N VAL A 51 9.37 -4.59 0.81
CA VAL A 51 10.77 -4.73 1.27
C VAL A 51 10.83 -4.98 2.78
N ILE A 52 10.07 -4.20 3.57
CA ILE A 52 10.02 -4.36 5.03
C ILE A 52 9.36 -5.67 5.42
N SER A 53 8.25 -6.05 4.77
CA SER A 53 7.59 -7.34 5.02
C SER A 53 8.56 -8.50 4.81
N TYR A 54 9.30 -8.50 3.70
CA TYR A 54 10.30 -9.52 3.43
C TYR A 54 11.44 -9.51 4.46
N THR A 55 11.95 -8.33 4.80
CA THR A 55 13.04 -8.18 5.78
C THR A 55 12.60 -8.68 7.16
N LEU A 56 11.41 -8.31 7.62
CA LEU A 56 10.86 -8.76 8.90
C LEU A 56 10.64 -10.26 8.92
N ASN A 57 10.15 -10.83 7.82
CA ASN A 57 9.97 -12.27 7.69
C ASN A 57 11.30 -13.01 7.87
N VAL A 58 12.34 -12.59 7.15
CA VAL A 58 13.69 -13.18 7.25
C VAL A 58 14.29 -13.00 8.64
N LEU A 59 14.12 -11.83 9.26
CA LEU A 59 14.61 -11.57 10.63
C LEU A 59 13.95 -12.48 11.66
N VAL A 60 12.63 -12.69 11.55
CA VAL A 60 11.90 -13.59 12.46
C VAL A 60 12.33 -15.04 12.25
N LEU A 61 12.46 -15.49 11.00
CA LEU A 61 12.97 -16.83 10.68
C LEU A 61 14.37 -17.05 11.27
N PHE A 62 15.27 -16.08 11.10
CA PHE A 62 16.62 -16.14 11.64
C PHE A 62 16.64 -16.17 13.18
N ALA A 63 15.78 -15.36 13.83
CA ALA A 63 15.65 -15.37 15.29
C ALA A 63 15.09 -16.70 15.82
N CYS A 64 14.08 -17.26 15.17
CA CYS A 64 13.50 -18.57 15.52
C CYS A 64 14.53 -19.70 15.37
N ALA A 65 15.27 -19.72 14.25
CA ALA A 65 16.33 -20.70 14.02
C ALA A 65 17.44 -20.62 15.08
N LYS A 66 17.84 -19.41 15.51
CA LYS A 66 18.88 -19.22 16.53
C LYS A 66 18.42 -19.61 17.93
N LEU A 67 17.13 -19.53 18.22
CA LEU A 67 16.57 -19.81 19.55
C LEU A 67 16.06 -21.25 19.71
N HIS A 68 16.09 -22.09 18.65
CA HIS A 68 15.50 -23.44 18.61
C HIS A 68 14.02 -23.49 19.02
N ILE A 69 13.28 -22.39 18.81
CA ILE A 69 11.86 -22.30 19.18
C ILE A 69 11.01 -22.45 17.92
N PHE A 70 10.03 -23.35 17.95
CA PHE A 70 8.99 -23.49 16.92
C PHE A 70 9.50 -23.83 15.50
N GLU A 71 10.46 -24.74 15.34
CA GLU A 71 10.98 -25.20 14.03
C GLU A 71 9.91 -25.67 13.01
N ARG A 72 8.69 -25.99 13.48
CA ARG A 72 7.58 -26.43 12.62
C ARG A 72 6.58 -25.32 12.24
N TYR A 73 6.60 -24.17 12.93
CA TYR A 73 5.63 -23.08 12.77
C TYR A 73 6.27 -21.69 12.62
N ASP A 74 7.60 -21.63 12.57
CA ASP A 74 8.42 -20.43 12.39
C ASP A 74 8.01 -19.59 11.17
N TYR A 75 7.68 -20.24 10.04
CA TYR A 75 7.23 -19.56 8.83
C TYR A 75 5.83 -18.94 8.97
N ILE A 76 4.92 -19.57 9.73
CA ILE A 76 3.59 -18.99 9.99
C ILE A 76 3.75 -17.76 10.85
N LEU A 77 4.51 -17.87 11.95
CA LEU A 77 4.77 -16.77 12.87
C LEU A 77 5.49 -15.61 12.16
N GLY A 78 6.51 -15.92 11.37
CA GLY A 78 7.24 -14.95 10.55
C GLY A 78 6.35 -14.24 9.54
N ASN A 79 5.49 -14.97 8.82
CA ASN A 79 4.55 -14.38 7.87
C ASN A 79 3.50 -13.50 8.58
N THR A 80 2.97 -13.93 9.73
CA THR A 80 1.98 -13.15 10.49
C THR A 80 2.58 -11.87 11.04
N ILE A 81 3.76 -11.93 11.68
CA ILE A 81 4.44 -10.75 12.23
C ILE A 81 4.84 -9.80 11.09
N ALA A 82 5.42 -10.33 10.01
CA ALA A 82 5.77 -9.54 8.84
C ALA A 82 4.55 -8.83 8.25
N PHE A 83 3.42 -9.53 8.11
CA PHE A 83 2.18 -8.93 7.62
C PHE A 83 1.71 -7.80 8.54
N LEU A 84 1.56 -8.05 9.85
CA LEU A 84 1.06 -7.06 10.80
C LEU A 84 1.93 -5.79 10.84
N LEU A 85 3.24 -5.96 10.99
CA LEU A 85 4.17 -4.83 11.07
C LEU A 85 4.31 -4.11 9.72
N SER A 86 4.22 -4.83 8.59
CA SER A 86 4.21 -4.19 7.28
C SER A 86 2.95 -3.33 7.10
N VAL A 87 1.76 -3.83 7.46
CA VAL A 87 0.53 -3.03 7.36
C VAL A 87 0.59 -1.80 8.27
N LEU A 88 1.18 -1.90 9.48
CA LEU A 88 1.44 -0.74 10.34
C LEU A 88 2.38 0.28 9.69
N TRP A 89 3.47 -0.18 9.09
CA TRP A 89 4.39 0.67 8.33
C TRP A 89 3.64 1.38 7.21
N SER A 90 2.92 0.63 6.39
CA SER A 90 2.13 1.17 5.29
C SER A 90 1.11 2.18 5.80
N PHE A 91 0.41 1.90 6.89
CA PHE A 91 -0.53 2.84 7.52
C PHE A 91 0.16 4.14 7.96
N TYR A 92 1.31 4.04 8.63
CA TYR A 92 2.05 5.19 9.13
C TYR A 92 2.45 6.14 7.98
N TRP A 93 3.07 5.60 6.93
CA TRP A 93 3.50 6.41 5.78
C TRP A 93 2.34 6.91 4.94
N ASN A 94 1.32 6.08 4.72
CA ASN A 94 0.13 6.50 3.99
C ASN A 94 -0.63 7.60 4.73
N SER A 95 -0.78 7.48 6.04
CA SER A 95 -1.42 8.51 6.86
C SER A 95 -0.65 9.83 6.87
N ARG A 96 0.69 9.78 6.85
CA ARG A 96 1.52 10.98 7.01
C ARG A 96 1.82 11.70 5.70
N TYR A 97 2.01 10.97 4.60
CA TYR A 97 2.52 11.52 3.34
C TYR A 97 1.59 11.38 2.13
N VAL A 98 0.65 10.43 2.17
CA VAL A 98 -0.24 10.14 1.04
C VAL A 98 -1.62 10.74 1.27
N PHE A 99 -2.20 10.51 2.44
CA PHE A 99 -3.55 10.92 2.83
C PHE A 99 -3.49 11.83 4.06
N GLY A 100 -2.89 13.00 3.87
CA GLY A 100 -2.93 14.08 4.86
C GLY A 100 -4.38 14.50 5.13
N LEU A 101 -4.66 14.89 6.37
CA LEU A 101 -5.96 15.46 6.74
C LEU A 101 -6.03 16.90 6.23
N GLU A 102 -7.15 17.28 5.62
CA GLU A 102 -7.43 18.67 5.27
C GLU A 102 -7.71 19.49 6.54
N GLU A 103 -7.48 20.80 6.51
CA GLU A 103 -7.76 21.69 7.63
C GLU A 103 -9.23 21.56 8.07
N GLY A 104 -9.46 21.17 9.33
CA GLY A 104 -10.81 20.96 9.89
C GLY A 104 -11.33 19.52 9.85
N GLU A 105 -10.63 18.59 9.20
CA GLU A 105 -10.98 17.16 9.24
C GLU A 105 -10.35 16.47 10.46
N LYS A 106 -11.19 15.72 11.19
CA LYS A 106 -10.71 14.83 12.26
C LYS A 106 -10.85 13.39 11.82
N ARG A 107 -9.79 12.61 12.06
CA ARG A 107 -9.82 11.16 11.86
C ARG A 107 -9.28 10.46 13.09
N SER A 108 -10.03 9.49 13.60
CA SER A 108 -9.51 8.61 14.65
C SER A 108 -8.41 7.71 14.05
N PRO A 109 -7.17 7.78 14.55
CA PRO A 109 -6.06 6.98 14.03
C PRO A 109 -6.33 5.48 14.19
N TRP A 110 -7.02 5.08 15.26
CA TRP A 110 -7.40 3.69 15.51
C TRP A 110 -8.40 3.15 14.48
N LYS A 111 -9.46 3.91 14.20
CA LYS A 111 -10.45 3.51 13.17
C LYS A 111 -9.79 3.39 11.79
N ALA A 112 -8.92 4.33 11.45
CA ALA A 112 -8.21 4.33 10.17
C ALA A 112 -7.24 3.13 10.05
N LEU A 113 -6.53 2.81 11.15
CA LEU A 113 -5.66 1.65 11.20
C LEU A 113 -6.45 0.35 10.98
N LEU A 114 -7.56 0.16 11.69
CA LEU A 114 -8.39 -1.03 11.55
C LEU A 114 -8.94 -1.18 10.11
N LYS A 115 -9.44 -0.08 9.53
CA LYS A 115 -9.90 -0.08 8.13
C LYS A 115 -8.77 -0.39 7.14
N THR A 116 -7.56 0.08 7.41
CA THR A 116 -6.37 -0.23 6.60
C THR A 116 -6.08 -1.73 6.66
N TYR A 117 -6.05 -2.33 7.85
CA TYR A 117 -5.92 -3.77 8.01
C TYR A 117 -6.99 -4.56 7.25
N ILE A 118 -8.25 -4.14 7.35
CA ILE A 118 -9.35 -4.76 6.62
C ILE A 118 -9.13 -4.62 5.10
N SER A 119 -8.70 -3.46 4.61
CA SER A 119 -8.40 -3.23 3.19
C SER A 119 -7.29 -4.14 2.68
N TYR A 120 -6.16 -4.20 3.39
CA TYR A 120 -5.01 -5.03 3.00
C TYR A 120 -5.33 -6.53 3.11
N GLY A 121 -6.07 -6.95 4.15
CA GLY A 121 -6.54 -8.34 4.29
C GLY A 121 -7.54 -8.73 3.20
N PHE A 122 -8.53 -7.87 2.94
CA PHE A 122 -9.55 -8.10 1.91
C PHE A 122 -8.94 -8.17 0.51
N THR A 123 -8.09 -7.20 0.15
CA THR A 123 -7.46 -7.16 -1.17
C THR A 123 -6.43 -8.27 -1.35
N GLY A 124 -5.63 -8.54 -0.31
CA GLY A 124 -4.60 -9.58 -0.34
C GLY A 124 -5.15 -11.00 -0.36
N ILE A 125 -6.25 -11.26 0.34
CA ILE A 125 -6.83 -12.61 0.46
C ILE A 125 -8.02 -12.76 -0.48
N ILE A 126 -9.10 -12.01 -0.26
CA ILE A 126 -10.37 -12.25 -0.95
C ILE A 126 -10.25 -11.87 -2.42
N LEU A 127 -9.88 -10.62 -2.72
CA LEU A 127 -9.81 -10.12 -4.09
C LEU A 127 -8.75 -10.89 -4.91
N SER A 128 -7.57 -11.12 -4.33
CA SER A 128 -6.49 -11.88 -5.00
C SER A 128 -6.92 -13.31 -5.36
N ASN A 129 -7.66 -14.00 -4.49
CA ASN A 129 -8.14 -15.36 -4.79
C ASN A 129 -9.24 -15.36 -5.87
N ILE A 130 -10.19 -14.43 -5.80
CA ILE A 130 -11.23 -14.29 -6.83
C ILE A 130 -10.58 -14.00 -8.20
N LEU A 131 -9.67 -13.04 -8.27
CA LEU A 131 -8.96 -12.70 -9.50
C LEU A 131 -8.13 -13.88 -10.01
N SER A 132 -7.39 -14.57 -9.14
CA SER A 132 -6.63 -15.78 -9.52
C SER A 132 -7.53 -16.86 -10.11
N TYR A 133 -8.69 -17.09 -9.50
CA TYR A 133 -9.67 -18.04 -10.04
C TYR A 133 -10.14 -17.62 -11.44
N VAL A 134 -10.50 -16.34 -11.62
CA VAL A 134 -10.93 -15.82 -12.93
C VAL A 134 -9.82 -15.97 -13.97
N TRP A 135 -8.59 -15.52 -13.69
CA TRP A 135 -7.49 -15.60 -14.65
C TRP A 135 -7.14 -17.04 -15.03
N ILE A 136 -7.05 -17.93 -14.04
CA ILE A 136 -6.59 -19.30 -14.27
C ILE A 136 -7.70 -20.18 -14.83
N ARG A 137 -8.91 -20.13 -14.25
CA ARG A 137 -10.02 -21.04 -14.61
C ARG A 137 -10.88 -20.53 -15.76
N VAL A 138 -11.10 -19.22 -15.86
CA VAL A 138 -11.98 -18.65 -16.91
C VAL A 138 -11.16 -18.30 -18.16
N PHE A 139 -10.02 -17.63 -17.98
CA PHE A 139 -9.19 -17.17 -19.11
C PHE A 139 -8.04 -18.12 -19.46
N GLY A 140 -7.79 -19.18 -18.69
CA GLY A 140 -6.73 -20.15 -18.96
C GLY A 140 -5.30 -19.58 -18.81
N ILE A 141 -5.15 -18.45 -18.11
CA ILE A 141 -3.85 -17.81 -17.90
C ILE A 141 -2.99 -18.68 -16.96
N SER A 142 -1.70 -18.77 -17.27
CA SER A 142 -0.72 -19.49 -16.44
C SER A 142 -0.77 -19.06 -14.98
N LYS A 143 -0.72 -20.03 -14.07
CA LYS A 143 -0.61 -19.82 -12.61
C LYS A 143 0.61 -18.98 -12.19
N TYR A 144 1.62 -18.88 -13.05
CA TYR A 144 2.80 -18.05 -12.83
C TYR A 144 2.60 -16.59 -13.24
N LEU A 145 1.71 -16.32 -14.21
CA LEU A 145 1.38 -14.97 -14.67
C LEU A 145 0.21 -14.35 -13.89
N ALA A 146 -0.71 -15.18 -13.38
CA ALA A 146 -1.89 -14.71 -12.64
C ALA A 146 -1.53 -13.78 -11.45
N PRO A 147 -0.51 -14.08 -10.62
CA PRO A 147 -0.10 -13.17 -9.54
C PRO A 147 0.39 -11.81 -10.04
N LEU A 148 1.06 -11.74 -11.19
CA LEU A 148 1.52 -10.46 -11.76
C LEU A 148 0.33 -9.61 -12.20
N ILE A 149 -0.65 -10.23 -12.87
CA ILE A 149 -1.88 -9.54 -13.28
C ILE A 149 -2.69 -9.10 -12.04
N ASN A 150 -2.71 -9.92 -10.98
CA ASN A 150 -3.34 -9.53 -9.73
C ASN A 150 -2.72 -8.26 -9.15
N LEU A 151 -1.40 -8.08 -9.20
CA LEU A 151 -0.80 -6.84 -8.71
C LEU A 151 -1.31 -5.61 -9.46
N VAL A 152 -1.45 -5.71 -10.78
CA VAL A 152 -1.95 -4.60 -11.63
C VAL A 152 -3.36 -4.17 -11.24
N VAL A 153 -4.22 -5.10 -10.82
CA VAL A 153 -5.60 -4.80 -10.41
C VAL A 153 -5.71 -4.48 -8.92
N SER A 154 -5.05 -5.27 -8.07
CA SER A 154 -5.12 -5.15 -6.62
C SER A 154 -4.49 -3.86 -6.10
N ILE A 155 -3.43 -3.33 -6.74
CA ILE A 155 -2.81 -2.08 -6.31
C ILE A 155 -3.78 -0.89 -6.45
N PRO A 156 -4.41 -0.62 -7.63
CA PRO A 156 -5.43 0.40 -7.77
C PRO A 156 -6.64 0.20 -6.84
N VAL A 157 -7.14 -1.03 -6.71
CA VAL A 157 -8.29 -1.30 -5.83
C VAL A 157 -7.93 -1.02 -4.37
N ASN A 158 -6.76 -1.46 -3.92
CA ASN A 158 -6.30 -1.19 -2.55
C ASN A 158 -6.06 0.31 -2.33
N PHE A 159 -5.55 1.05 -3.32
CA PHE A 159 -5.45 2.50 -3.26
C PHE A 159 -6.81 3.16 -3.09
N LEU A 160 -7.80 2.77 -3.89
CA LEU A 160 -9.16 3.32 -3.81
C LEU A 160 -9.83 3.00 -2.48
N MET A 161 -9.70 1.77 -1.97
CA MET A 161 -10.22 1.41 -0.65
C MET A 161 -9.55 2.23 0.47
N ASN A 162 -8.23 2.39 0.42
CA ASN A 162 -7.53 3.20 1.40
C ASN A 162 -7.95 4.67 1.32
N LYS A 163 -8.00 5.24 0.11
CA LYS A 163 -8.37 6.64 -0.12
C LYS A 163 -9.81 6.95 0.27
N LEU A 164 -10.77 6.14 -0.20
CA LEU A 164 -12.20 6.43 -0.09
C LEU A 164 -12.82 5.92 1.21
N TRP A 165 -12.18 4.97 1.90
CA TRP A 165 -12.76 4.35 3.09
C TRP A 165 -11.84 4.40 4.31
N ALA A 166 -10.59 3.96 4.19
CA ALA A 166 -9.68 3.88 5.35
C ALA A 166 -9.25 5.27 5.85
N PHE A 167 -9.00 6.19 4.92
CA PHE A 167 -8.45 7.51 5.20
C PHE A 167 -9.43 8.66 4.99
N LYS A 168 -10.70 8.37 4.66
CA LYS A 168 -11.75 9.39 4.54
C LYS A 168 -11.94 10.11 5.88
N GLY A 169 -11.72 11.43 5.89
CA GLY A 169 -12.02 12.31 7.01
C GLY A 169 -13.52 12.43 7.22
N GLU A 170 -13.94 12.53 8.49
CA GLU A 170 -15.29 12.99 8.81
C GLU A 170 -15.19 14.51 8.93
N LYS A 171 -15.89 15.24 8.05
CA LYS A 171 -16.00 16.68 8.16
C LYS A 171 -16.74 16.97 9.46
N THR A 172 -16.13 17.74 10.34
CA THR A 172 -16.83 18.24 11.52
C THR A 172 -17.80 19.29 10.99
N GLU A 173 -19.09 18.95 10.87
CA GLU A 173 -20.13 19.96 10.71
C GLU A 173 -20.06 20.85 11.95
N ALA A 174 -19.67 22.11 11.74
CA ALA A 174 -19.61 23.14 12.76
C ALA A 174 -21.01 23.72 12.99
#